data_AF-A0A1H9N530-F1
#
_entry.id   AF-A0A1H9N530-F1
#
_cell.length_a   1.000
_cell.length_b   1.000
_cell.length_c   1.000
_cell.angle_alpha   90.00
_cell.angle_beta   90.00
_cell.angle_gamma   90.00
#
_symmetry.space_group_name_H-M   'P 1'
#
loop_
_entity.id
_entity.type
_entity.pdbx_description
1 polymer ?
#
loop_
_entity_poly.entity_id
_entity_poly.type
_entity_poly.pdbx_seq_one_letter_code
_entity_poly.pdbx_strand_id
1 'polypeptide(L)'
;MTVTDIATWGTADHVRAALERQLEGALVEVPKDDEAPRWAFSEALRRSLMLRQKHPFDVVALGLPDLLRYRDLVAGSEVTLRATNIEAYFIRQDGSAEQYRPEAE
;
A
#
# COMPACT_ATOMS: atom_id res chain seq x y z
N MET A 1 14.64 14.37 20.29
CA MET A 1 13.74 13.61 19.39
C MET A 1 13.01 12.59 20.22
N THR A 2 11.81 12.94 20.66
CA THR A 2 10.94 12.08 21.47
C THR A 2 10.11 11.19 20.55
N VAL A 3 10.11 9.89 20.85
CA VAL A 3 9.32 8.82 20.23
C VAL A 3 7.85 9.01 20.64
N THR A 4 7.23 10.12 20.21
CA THR A 4 5.81 10.43 20.50
C THR A 4 5.24 11.50 19.56
N ASP A 5 5.75 11.56 18.32
CA ASP A 5 5.25 12.44 17.26
C ASP A 5 4.91 11.65 15.99
N ILE A 6 4.72 10.34 16.10
CA ILE A 6 3.86 9.60 15.17
C ILE A 6 2.42 9.84 15.64
N ALA A 7 2.05 11.12 15.69
CA ALA A 7 0.66 11.48 15.75
C ALA A 7 -0.01 10.83 14.56
N THR A 8 -1.21 10.31 14.82
CA THR A 8 -2.25 9.82 13.93
C THR A 8 -2.60 10.87 12.85
N TRP A 9 -1.63 11.30 12.05
CA TRP A 9 -1.89 12.01 10.82
C TRP A 9 -2.69 11.08 9.93
N GLY A 10 -3.52 11.64 9.04
CA GLY A 10 -4.30 10.87 8.09
C GLY A 10 -3.38 10.14 7.11
N THR A 11 -2.65 9.13 7.56
CA THR A 11 -1.70 8.34 6.79
C THR A 11 -2.44 7.65 5.67
N ALA A 12 -3.59 7.04 5.96
CA ALA A 12 -4.44 6.41 4.95
C ALA A 12 -4.94 7.42 3.91
N ASP A 13 -5.45 8.59 4.32
CA ASP A 13 -5.95 9.61 3.41
C ASP A 13 -4.82 10.27 2.61
N HIS A 14 -3.66 10.47 3.23
CA HIS A 14 -2.46 10.99 2.58
C HIS A 14 -1.90 10.00 1.56
N VAL A 15 -1.74 8.73 1.96
CA VAL A 15 -1.29 7.63 1.08
C VAL A 15 -2.23 7.51 -0.10
N ARG A 16 -3.56 7.51 0.15
CA ARG A 16 -4.57 7.45 -0.91
C ARG A 16 -4.45 8.65 -1.84
N ALA A 17 -4.44 9.87 -1.30
CA ALA A 17 -4.40 11.09 -2.11
C ALA A 17 -3.11 11.20 -2.94
N ALA A 18 -1.97 10.74 -2.40
CA ALA A 18 -0.71 10.69 -3.15
C ALA A 18 -0.81 9.68 -4.31
N LEU A 19 -1.35 8.48 -4.03
CA LEU A 19 -1.45 7.43 -5.03
C LEU A 19 -2.47 7.74 -6.13
N GLU A 20 -3.64 8.26 -5.79
CA GLU A 20 -4.67 8.66 -6.75
C GLU A 20 -4.19 9.79 -7.68
N ARG A 21 -3.32 10.69 -7.19
CA ARG A 21 -2.68 11.73 -8.01
C ARG A 21 -1.66 11.15 -8.98
N GLN A 22 -0.95 10.11 -8.57
CA GLN A 22 0.13 9.52 -9.37
C GLN A 22 -0.37 8.45 -10.35
N LEU A 23 -1.45 7.76 -10.00
CA LEU A 23 -2.05 6.67 -10.77
C LEU A 23 -3.46 7.05 -11.20
N GLU A 24 -3.56 7.94 -12.19
CA GLU A 24 -4.84 8.40 -12.72
C GLU A 24 -5.68 7.20 -13.22
N GLY A 25 -6.84 6.98 -12.58
CA GLY A 25 -7.75 5.88 -12.92
C GLY A 25 -7.45 4.52 -12.28
N ALA A 26 -6.45 4.41 -11.40
CA ALA A 26 -6.20 3.17 -10.66
C ALA A 26 -7.16 2.97 -9.49
N LEU A 27 -7.47 1.70 -9.20
CA LEU A 27 -8.23 1.29 -8.03
C LEU A 27 -7.27 1.12 -6.84
N VAL A 28 -7.34 2.04 -5.88
CA VAL A 28 -6.38 2.13 -4.78
C VAL A 28 -6.98 1.64 -3.47
N GLU A 29 -6.30 0.71 -2.82
CA GLU A 29 -6.57 0.34 -1.42
C GLU A 29 -5.40 0.72 -0.52
N VAL A 30 -5.73 1.13 0.70
CA VAL A 30 -4.76 1.55 1.72
C VAL A 30 -5.14 0.96 3.07
N PRO A 31 -4.16 0.61 3.93
CA PRO A 31 -4.42 0.29 5.33
C PRO A 31 -5.15 1.45 6.01
N LYS A 32 -6.22 1.15 6.76
CA LYS A 32 -7.02 2.15 7.46
C LYS A 32 -6.55 2.41 8.90
N ASP A 33 -5.66 1.57 9.41
CA ASP A 33 -5.25 1.56 10.80
C ASP A 33 -3.77 1.16 10.90
N ASP A 34 -2.95 2.03 11.48
CA ASP A 34 -1.52 1.78 11.67
C ASP A 34 -1.19 1.21 13.07
N GLU A 35 -2.16 1.13 13.98
CA GLU A 35 -1.98 0.54 15.32
C GLU A 35 -1.78 -0.99 15.24
N ALA A 36 -2.35 -1.63 14.21
CA ALA A 36 -2.17 -3.05 13.91
C ALA A 36 -1.71 -3.30 12.46
N PRO A 37 -0.43 -3.00 12.10
CA PRO A 37 0.05 -2.99 10.71
C PRO A 37 -0.17 -4.30 9.95
N ARG A 38 0.01 -5.44 10.63
CA ARG A 38 -0.20 -6.76 10.00
C ARG A 38 -1.66 -7.01 9.65
N TRP A 39 -2.57 -6.66 10.56
CA TRP A 39 -3.99 -6.82 10.32
C TRP A 39 -4.47 -5.86 9.23
N ALA A 40 -4.07 -4.60 9.31
CA ALA A 40 -4.46 -3.57 8.36
C ALA A 40 -3.90 -3.83 6.94
N PHE A 41 -2.65 -4.31 6.84
CA PHE A 41 -2.10 -4.81 5.58
C PHE A 41 -2.91 -5.97 5.02
N SER A 42 -3.23 -6.97 5.85
CA SER A 42 -3.98 -8.15 5.41
C SER A 42 -5.37 -7.77 4.91
N GLU A 43 -6.03 -6.84 5.59
CA GLU A 43 -7.35 -6.34 5.19
C GLU A 43 -7.28 -5.50 3.91
N ALA A 44 -6.27 -4.65 3.75
CA ALA A 44 -6.06 -3.88 2.51
C ALA A 44 -5.71 -4.78 1.32
N LEU A 45 -4.86 -5.79 1.53
CA LEU A 45 -4.54 -6.81 0.52
C LEU A 45 -5.80 -7.60 0.13
N ARG A 46 -6.61 -8.02 1.10
CA ARG A 46 -7.89 -8.70 0.85
C ARG A 46 -8.81 -7.85 -0.03
N ARG A 47 -8.95 -6.55 0.25
CA ARG A 47 -9.77 -5.66 -0.56
C ARG A 47 -9.20 -5.45 -1.96
N SER A 48 -7.88 -5.34 -2.07
CA SER A 48 -7.18 -5.26 -3.37
C SER A 48 -7.46 -6.51 -4.23
N LEU A 49 -7.43 -7.70 -3.62
CA LEU A 49 -7.79 -8.95 -4.30
C LEU A 49 -9.24 -8.95 -4.76
N MET A 50 -10.16 -8.45 -3.94
CA MET A 50 -11.58 -8.30 -4.32
C MET A 50 -11.76 -7.30 -5.46
N LEU A 51 -11.01 -6.20 -5.47
CA LEU A 51 -11.02 -5.23 -6.57
C LEU A 51 -10.50 -5.86 -7.85
N ARG A 52 -9.36 -6.56 -7.82
CA ARG A 52 -8.82 -7.30 -8.97
C ARG A 52 -9.82 -8.32 -9.51
N GLN A 53 -10.56 -9.01 -8.64
CA GLN A 53 -11.59 -9.95 -9.08
C GLN A 53 -12.76 -9.25 -9.79
N LYS A 54 -13.19 -8.08 -9.29
CA LYS A 54 -14.29 -7.29 -9.89
C LYS A 54 -13.87 -6.54 -11.15
N HIS A 55 -12.60 -6.15 -11.20
CA HIS A 55 -11.99 -5.29 -12.20
C HIS A 55 -10.73 -5.97 -12.76
N PRO A 56 -10.89 -7.06 -13.54
CA PRO A 56 -9.76 -7.88 -13.97
C PRO A 56 -8.75 -7.12 -14.84
N PHE A 57 -9.20 -6.10 -15.57
CA PHE A 57 -8.38 -5.34 -16.51
C PHE A 57 -7.89 -3.99 -15.97
N ASP A 58 -8.44 -3.50 -14.86
CA ASP A 58 -8.06 -2.20 -14.31
C ASP A 58 -6.74 -2.30 -13.52
N VAL A 59 -6.03 -1.18 -13.37
CA VAL A 59 -4.85 -1.13 -12.49
C VAL A 59 -5.34 -1.17 -11.05
N VAL A 60 -4.84 -2.12 -10.26
CA VAL A 60 -5.13 -2.23 -8.84
C VAL A 60 -3.84 -2.00 -8.08
N ALA A 61 -3.86 -1.01 -7.19
CA ALA A 61 -2.69 -0.60 -6.43
C ALA A 61 -2.97 -0.67 -4.92
N LEU A 62 -1.97 -1.16 -4.19
CA LEU A 62 -1.93 -1.16 -2.73
C LEU A 62 -0.98 -0.06 -2.28
N GLY A 63 -1.54 1.03 -1.73
CA GLY A 63 -0.77 2.12 -1.15
C GLY A 63 -0.47 1.85 0.32
N LEU A 64 0.79 1.98 0.72
CA LEU A 64 1.27 1.75 2.07
C LEU A 64 2.12 2.94 2.51
N PRO A 65 2.12 3.33 3.79
CA PRO A 65 3.14 4.27 4.26
C PRO A 65 4.52 3.62 4.24
N ASP A 66 5.55 4.42 3.96
CA ASP A 66 6.94 3.99 3.90
C ASP A 66 7.51 3.69 5.30
N LEU A 67 7.02 2.60 5.91
CA LEU A 67 7.47 2.08 7.19
C LEU A 67 8.07 0.69 6.99
N LEU A 68 9.15 0.40 7.73
CA LEU A 68 9.86 -0.87 7.67
C LEU A 68 8.91 -2.08 7.79
N ARG A 69 7.93 -2.00 8.71
CA ARG A 69 6.95 -3.08 8.91
C ARG A 69 6.10 -3.38 7.68
N TYR A 70 5.70 -2.36 6.90
CA TYR A 70 4.94 -2.58 5.68
C TYR A 70 5.84 -3.10 4.56
N ARG A 71 7.11 -2.66 4.50
CA ARG A 71 8.11 -3.22 3.57
C ARG A 71 8.31 -4.72 3.79
N ASP A 72 8.48 -5.15 5.03
CA ASP A 72 8.62 -6.56 5.39
C ASP A 72 7.38 -7.39 5.01
N LEU A 73 6.17 -6.83 5.22
CA LEU A 73 4.91 -7.50 4.88
C LEU A 73 4.70 -7.65 3.37
N VAL A 74 5.10 -6.63 2.59
CA VAL A 74 5.06 -6.67 1.12
C VAL A 74 6.05 -7.69 0.59
N ALA A 75 7.29 -7.69 1.08
CA ALA A 75 8.30 -8.68 0.70
C ALA A 75 7.82 -10.11 1.03
N GLY A 76 7.23 -10.30 2.21
CA GLY A 76 6.63 -11.59 2.59
C GLY A 76 5.40 -12.00 1.76
N SER A 77 4.82 -11.08 0.99
CA SER A 77 3.62 -11.30 0.16
C SER A 77 3.89 -11.18 -1.34
N GLU A 78 5.15 -11.11 -1.76
CA GLU A 78 5.58 -10.86 -3.14
C GLU A 78 4.91 -11.81 -4.14
N VAL A 79 4.92 -13.12 -3.85
CA VAL A 79 4.33 -14.15 -4.71
C VAL A 79 2.84 -13.86 -4.97
N THR A 80 2.11 -13.46 -3.93
CA THR A 80 0.68 -13.12 -4.05
C THR A 80 0.47 -11.87 -4.89
N LEU A 81 1.24 -10.81 -4.63
CA LEU A 81 1.14 -9.55 -5.37
C LEU A 81 1.44 -9.75 -6.85
N ARG A 82 2.49 -10.51 -7.17
CA ARG A 82 2.87 -10.86 -8.54
C ARG A 82 1.81 -11.73 -9.22
N ALA A 83 1.31 -12.77 -8.55
CA ALA A 83 0.30 -13.67 -9.11
C ALA A 83 -1.04 -12.97 -9.39
N THR A 84 -1.34 -11.89 -8.66
CA THR A 84 -2.61 -11.15 -8.75
C THR A 84 -2.48 -9.83 -9.51
N ASN A 85 -1.28 -9.53 -10.03
CA ASN A 85 -0.95 -8.29 -10.71
C ASN A 85 -1.38 -7.05 -9.88
N ILE A 86 -1.18 -7.10 -8.56
CA ILE A 86 -1.44 -5.97 -7.65
C ILE A 86 -0.12 -5.26 -7.42
N GLU A 87 -0.09 -3.98 -7.75
CA GLU A 87 1.11 -3.17 -7.59
C GLU A 87 1.16 -2.57 -6.19
N ALA A 88 2.25 -2.75 -5.46
CA ALA A 88 2.44 -2.15 -4.14
C ALA A 88 3.27 -0.87 -4.24
N TYR A 89 2.89 0.15 -3.48
CA TYR A 89 3.56 1.44 -3.43
C TYR A 89 3.79 1.89 -1.99
N PHE A 90 4.99 2.40 -1.71
CA PHE A 90 5.34 3.03 -0.44
C PHE A 90 5.28 4.55 -0.60
N ILE A 91 4.48 5.20 0.23
CA ILE A 91 4.30 6.65 0.25
C ILE A 91 5.11 7.23 1.40
N ARG A 92 6.01 8.14 1.06
CA ARG A 92 6.80 8.91 2.03
C ARG A 92 6.01 10.11 2.54
N GLN A 93 6.47 10.70 3.64
CA GLN A 93 5.81 11.86 4.26
C GLN A 93 5.75 13.10 3.34
N ASP A 94 6.66 13.21 2.37
CA ASP A 94 6.65 14.27 1.35
C ASP A 94 5.64 14.02 0.22
N GLY A 95 4.90 12.90 0.27
CA GLY A 95 3.94 12.48 -0.74
C GLY A 95 4.54 11.79 -1.95
N SER A 96 5.86 11.53 -1.97
CA SER A 96 6.48 10.75 -3.05
C SER A 96 6.10 9.27 -2.94
N ALA A 97 5.73 8.65 -4.05
CA ALA A 97 5.47 7.21 -4.13
C ALA A 97 6.65 6.45 -4.73
N GLU A 98 7.06 5.40 -4.03
CA GLU A 98 8.04 4.41 -4.49
C GLU A 98 7.31 3.12 -4.81
N GLN A 99 7.32 2.70 -6.08
CA GLN A 99 6.77 1.40 -6.46
C GLN A 99 7.66 0.30 -5.90
N TYR A 100 7.07 -0.66 -5.20
CA TYR A 100 7.77 -1.89 -4.84
C TYR A 100 8.11 -2.65 -6.11
N ARG A 101 9.40 -2.90 -6.31
CA ARG A 101 9.90 -3.82 -7.33
C ARG A 101 10.65 -4.93 -6.62
N PRO A 102 10.30 -6.20 -6.84
CA PRO A 102 11.14 -7.28 -6.36
C PRO A 102 12.53 -7.10 -6.97
N GLU A 103 13.57 -7.26 -6.15
CA GLU A 103 14.93 -7.35 -6.68
C GLU A 103 14.95 -8.56 -7.61
N ALA A 104 15.18 -8.32 -8.89
CA ALA A 104 15.24 -9.39 -9.87
C ALA A 104 16.35 -10.37 -9.46
N GLU A 105 15.98 -11.65 -9.26
CA GLU A 105 16.93 -12.77 -9.17
C GLU A 105 17.86 -12.82 -10.38
#